data_AF-A0A6S7HTA7-F1
#
_entry.id   AF-A0A6S7HTA7-F1
#
_cell.length_a   1.000
_cell.length_b   1.000
_cell.length_c   1.000
_cell.angle_alpha   90.00
_cell.angle_beta   90.00
_cell.angle_gamma   90.00
#
_symmetry.space_group_name_H-M   'P 1'
#
loop_
_entity.id
_entity.type
_entity.pdbx_description
1 polymer ?
#
loop_
_entity_poly.entity_id
_entity_poly.type
_entity_poly.pdbx_seq_one_letter_code
_entity_poly.pdbx_strand_id
1 'polypeptide(L)'
;MATFISTALCLVACVLLNVQGKNELVPTYFARKYKNGSYIDATIKSNWLKITLRPSSVLLQSSNTATLNVHPSLVKNAQYVNVTWKGVENASADDMIALYCPETSKDNDYYDFFNVNQSSTYSQGYGEYAVRLYNVRTNCEMRYFRCVNSSTGQQEFVARSNIVMFEGGPEQPLQIHLALTGKPTEMRVMWVSGTDQAPIVKFGRSKTKLGSVAEGKSQTYTADDFCSLQGKFIDPGYIHDVLLTALEPSTVYYYSCGVTGHMSSIRSFKTAPQIGPDVGFKFIVYGDHGILPAAYSTAKYVLNDVKNGYEFIFHNGDISYARGMEYIWEQWHALIEPYSSIAPYMVGIGNHEQNHIDDSGKDPSGVKGDGWHPWWGTMDDDSHGECGVPMFYRFHMPDNGNYVWWYSYNYGMVHFIMISTEHDLSPGSRQYVWLQEDLRNIDRSRTPWVILGGHRPMYTSEIDPENFVVALAFQFLFEDLLYHYRVDLAFWAHYHSYERTCAVYKNACTKDGIVHIVIGTAGKEADWPPYLPPNWSKFRRHVDPYGYGRVTLANRSALHFEYFVNSEERVVDEVWLYKDN
;
A
#
# COMPACT_ATOMS: atom_id res chain seq x y z
N MET A 1 5.13 9.85 36.59
CA MET A 1 5.56 8.66 35.84
C MET A 1 5.36 7.37 36.63
N ALA A 2 6.02 7.15 37.78
CA ALA A 2 5.97 5.87 38.51
C ALA A 2 4.55 5.39 38.94
N THR A 3 3.65 6.30 39.31
CA THR A 3 2.30 5.96 39.82
C THR A 3 1.27 5.67 38.74
N PHE A 4 1.40 6.27 37.55
CA PHE A 4 0.55 5.99 36.37
C PHE A 4 0.98 4.70 35.66
N ILE A 5 2.29 4.46 35.61
CA ILE A 5 2.90 3.22 35.10
C ILE A 5 2.49 2.03 36.00
N SER A 6 2.39 2.20 37.31
CA SER A 6 2.03 1.13 38.26
C SER A 6 0.62 0.57 38.10
N THR A 7 -0.37 1.38 37.70
CA THR A 7 -1.75 0.92 37.50
C THR A 7 -1.94 0.25 36.13
N ALA A 8 -1.24 0.74 35.10
CA ALA A 8 -1.21 0.10 33.79
C ALA A 8 -0.44 -1.24 33.80
N LEU A 9 0.69 -1.32 34.54
CA LEU A 9 1.45 -2.58 34.69
C LEU A 9 0.67 -3.67 35.42
N CYS A 10 -0.25 -3.33 36.32
CA CYS A 10 -1.04 -4.32 37.05
C CYS A 10 -2.07 -5.02 36.14
N LEU A 11 -2.57 -4.33 35.10
CA LEU A 11 -3.42 -4.91 34.06
C LEU A 11 -2.61 -5.71 33.03
N VAL A 12 -1.41 -5.25 32.67
CA VAL A 12 -0.52 -5.92 31.71
C VAL A 12 0.09 -7.21 32.29
N ALA A 13 0.41 -7.24 33.59
CA ALA A 13 1.02 -8.40 34.24
C ALA A 13 0.11 -9.66 34.28
N CYS A 14 -1.21 -9.50 34.17
CA CYS A 14 -2.14 -10.63 34.12
C CYS A 14 -2.27 -11.29 32.74
N VAL A 15 -1.71 -10.69 31.67
CA VAL A 15 -1.92 -11.13 30.27
C VAL A 15 -0.63 -11.67 29.61
N LEU A 16 0.51 -11.64 30.31
CA LEU A 16 1.83 -12.03 29.78
C LEU A 16 2.08 -13.56 29.69
N LEU A 17 1.12 -14.32 29.14
CA LEU A 17 1.37 -15.71 28.72
C LEU A 17 0.84 -15.89 27.30
N ASN A 18 1.78 -16.06 26.37
CA ASN A 18 1.63 -16.30 24.92
C ASN A 18 1.33 -15.08 24.04
N VAL A 19 2.39 -14.38 23.64
CA VAL A 19 2.42 -13.68 22.35
C VAL A 19 3.58 -14.27 21.55
N GLN A 20 3.26 -15.14 20.58
CA GLN A 20 4.18 -15.46 19.50
C GLN A 20 4.23 -14.23 18.59
N GLY A 21 5.43 -13.78 18.20
CA GLY A 21 5.59 -12.66 17.27
C GLY A 21 4.70 -12.84 16.05
N LYS A 22 3.91 -11.81 15.73
CA LYS A 22 3.10 -11.77 14.51
C LYS A 22 4.05 -11.71 13.32
N ASN A 23 4.46 -12.87 12.79
CA ASN A 23 5.09 -12.91 11.48
C ASN A 23 4.02 -12.62 10.44
N GLU A 24 3.89 -11.34 10.08
CA GLU A 24 2.97 -10.92 9.04
C GLU A 24 3.42 -11.44 7.67
N LEU A 25 2.57 -12.29 7.08
CA LEU A 25 2.84 -12.98 5.83
C LEU A 25 3.15 -12.01 4.69
N VAL A 26 4.23 -12.27 3.96
CA VAL A 26 4.49 -11.68 2.64
C VAL A 26 4.28 -12.75 1.57
N PRO A 27 3.28 -12.65 0.67
CA PRO A 27 3.04 -13.68 -0.33
C PRO A 27 4.16 -13.72 -1.39
N THR A 28 4.52 -14.92 -1.83
CA THR A 28 5.34 -15.13 -3.03
C THR A 28 4.68 -14.52 -4.28
N TYR A 29 5.45 -14.23 -5.34
CA TYR A 29 4.93 -13.61 -6.56
C TYR A 29 3.75 -14.37 -7.19
N PHE A 30 3.78 -15.70 -7.20
CA PHE A 30 2.66 -16.55 -7.65
C PHE A 30 1.69 -16.94 -6.52
N ALA A 31 1.81 -16.33 -5.35
CA ALA A 31 0.97 -16.57 -4.18
C ALA A 31 0.86 -18.07 -3.82
N ARG A 32 2.00 -18.77 -3.86
CA ARG A 32 2.11 -20.20 -3.56
C ARG A 32 1.55 -20.53 -2.17
N LYS A 33 1.03 -21.76 -2.03
CA LYS A 33 0.42 -22.27 -0.81
C LYS A 33 1.00 -23.61 -0.38
N TYR A 34 1.05 -23.85 0.92
CA TYR A 34 1.25 -25.17 1.49
C TYR A 34 0.01 -26.06 1.26
N LYS A 35 0.14 -27.37 1.51
CA LYS A 35 -0.96 -28.34 1.33
C LYS A 35 -2.20 -28.06 2.20
N ASN A 36 -2.01 -27.38 3.34
CA ASN A 36 -3.10 -26.95 4.22
C ASN A 36 -3.84 -25.69 3.71
N GLY A 37 -3.41 -25.12 2.57
CA GLY A 37 -4.00 -23.92 1.97
C GLY A 37 -3.44 -22.59 2.47
N SER A 38 -2.55 -22.57 3.48
CA SER A 38 -1.91 -21.33 3.93
C SER A 38 -0.85 -20.88 2.93
N TYR A 39 -0.68 -19.57 2.77
CA TYR A 39 0.32 -19.01 1.88
C TYR A 39 1.74 -19.32 2.36
N ILE A 40 2.66 -19.41 1.40
CA ILE A 40 4.10 -19.48 1.64
C ILE A 40 4.61 -18.05 1.81
N ASP A 41 5.30 -17.82 2.92
CA ASP A 41 5.97 -16.55 3.21
C ASP A 41 7.25 -16.40 2.38
N ALA A 42 7.30 -15.32 1.61
CA ALA A 42 8.41 -14.95 0.75
C ALA A 42 9.64 -14.50 1.56
N THR A 43 9.49 -13.97 2.77
CA THR A 43 10.63 -13.48 3.58
C THR A 43 11.52 -14.63 4.08
N ILE A 44 10.97 -15.84 4.16
CA ILE A 44 11.69 -17.02 4.64
C ILE A 44 12.55 -17.61 3.52
N LYS A 45 13.86 -17.36 3.56
CA LYS A 45 14.85 -17.80 2.54
C LYS A 45 14.89 -19.32 2.28
N SER A 46 14.47 -20.15 3.24
CA SER A 46 14.37 -21.61 3.01
C SER A 46 13.22 -22.01 2.08
N ASN A 47 12.26 -21.12 1.83
CA ASN A 47 11.17 -21.33 0.87
C ASN A 47 11.58 -21.00 -0.57
N TRP A 48 12.78 -20.45 -0.75
CA TRP A 48 13.34 -20.11 -2.04
C TRP A 48 13.98 -21.37 -2.64
N LEU A 49 13.72 -21.60 -3.92
CA LEU A 49 14.45 -22.56 -4.71
C LEU A 49 15.93 -22.17 -4.80
N LYS A 50 16.81 -23.12 -4.49
CA LYS A 50 18.25 -23.04 -4.78
C LYS A 50 18.53 -23.90 -6.01
N ILE A 51 18.94 -23.28 -7.10
CA ILE A 51 19.30 -23.98 -8.34
C ILE A 51 20.81 -24.20 -8.35
N THR A 52 21.21 -25.47 -8.19
CA THR A 52 22.58 -25.92 -8.47
C THR A 52 22.55 -26.83 -9.69
N LEU A 53 22.99 -26.30 -10.84
CA LEU A 53 23.05 -27.07 -12.07
C LEU A 53 24.12 -28.16 -12.00
N ARG A 54 23.80 -29.35 -12.54
CA ARG A 54 24.77 -30.44 -12.66
C ARG A 54 25.85 -30.04 -13.69
N PRO A 55 27.15 -30.32 -13.47
CA PRO A 55 28.20 -29.98 -14.43
C PRO A 55 27.97 -30.52 -15.85
N SER A 56 27.27 -31.66 -15.98
CA SER A 56 26.91 -32.27 -17.25
C SER A 56 25.77 -31.57 -18.01
N SER A 57 24.96 -30.73 -17.35
CA SER A 57 23.88 -29.97 -18.00
C SER A 57 24.39 -28.68 -18.69
N VAL A 58 25.65 -28.30 -18.46
CA VAL A 58 26.31 -27.22 -19.22
C VAL A 58 26.65 -27.65 -20.66
N LEU A 59 26.70 -28.96 -20.93
CA LEU A 59 27.07 -29.55 -22.22
C LEU A 59 25.91 -30.17 -23.01
N LEU A 60 24.72 -30.31 -22.41
CA LEU A 60 23.52 -30.88 -23.05
C LEU A 60 22.52 -29.77 -23.40
N GLN A 61 22.90 -28.90 -24.35
CA GLN A 61 21.92 -28.12 -25.12
C GLN A 61 21.16 -28.97 -26.14
N SER A 62 21.39 -30.30 -26.19
CA SER A 62 20.97 -31.15 -27.30
C SER A 62 20.50 -32.53 -26.85
N SER A 63 19.23 -32.65 -26.44
CA SER A 63 18.46 -33.90 -26.69
C SER A 63 16.92 -33.76 -26.62
N ASN A 64 16.34 -32.55 -26.55
CA ASN A 64 15.01 -32.42 -25.95
C ASN A 64 13.84 -32.47 -26.95
N THR A 65 13.05 -33.55 -26.84
CA THR A 65 11.66 -33.65 -27.30
C THR A 65 10.70 -32.82 -26.45
N ALA A 66 11.15 -32.33 -25.29
CA ALA A 66 10.36 -31.52 -24.37
C ALA A 66 10.18 -30.08 -24.89
N THR A 67 8.96 -29.58 -24.79
CA THR A 67 8.56 -28.20 -25.17
C THR A 67 7.92 -27.51 -23.98
N LEU A 68 8.14 -26.20 -23.86
CA LEU A 68 7.51 -25.31 -22.89
C LEU A 68 7.02 -24.08 -23.67
N ASN A 69 5.78 -23.65 -23.45
CA ASN A 69 5.19 -22.51 -24.12
C ASN A 69 4.32 -21.69 -23.17
N VAL A 70 4.29 -20.38 -23.35
CA VAL A 70 3.43 -19.43 -22.62
C VAL A 70 2.48 -18.75 -23.60
N HIS A 71 1.18 -18.81 -23.32
CA HIS A 71 0.14 -18.19 -24.13
C HIS A 71 -0.84 -17.35 -23.30
N PRO A 72 -1.16 -16.10 -23.70
CA PRO A 72 -0.55 -15.37 -24.81
C PRO A 72 0.90 -14.99 -24.51
N SER A 73 1.69 -14.77 -25.56
CA SER A 73 3.10 -14.32 -25.45
C SER A 73 3.25 -12.81 -25.46
N LEU A 74 2.22 -12.08 -25.88
CA LEU A 74 2.07 -10.63 -25.70
C LEU A 74 0.98 -10.41 -24.66
N VAL A 75 1.36 -9.83 -23.52
CA VAL A 75 0.57 -9.89 -22.27
C VAL A 75 0.25 -8.48 -21.78
N LYS A 76 -0.96 -8.26 -21.29
CA LYS A 76 -1.35 -7.03 -20.59
C LYS A 76 -0.87 -7.07 -19.14
N ASN A 77 -0.69 -5.90 -18.53
CA ASN A 77 -0.39 -5.85 -17.10
C ASN A 77 -1.47 -6.60 -16.27
N ALA A 78 -1.04 -7.40 -15.30
CA ALA A 78 -1.88 -8.24 -14.44
C ALA A 78 -2.78 -9.25 -15.21
N GLN A 79 -2.36 -9.74 -16.37
CA GLN A 79 -3.09 -10.75 -17.14
C GLN A 79 -2.67 -12.17 -16.76
N TYR A 80 -3.64 -13.09 -16.77
CA TYR A 80 -3.37 -14.53 -16.68
C TYR A 80 -2.82 -15.07 -18.00
N VAL A 81 -1.73 -15.84 -17.92
CA VAL A 81 -1.16 -16.61 -19.03
C VAL A 81 -1.25 -18.09 -18.71
N ASN A 82 -1.39 -18.91 -19.73
CA ASN A 82 -1.32 -20.36 -19.61
C ASN A 82 0.07 -20.85 -19.97
N VAL A 83 0.68 -21.59 -19.04
CA VAL A 83 2.01 -22.19 -19.20
C VAL A 83 1.82 -23.66 -19.51
N THR A 84 2.25 -24.08 -20.69
CA THR A 84 2.04 -25.45 -21.20
C THR A 84 3.37 -26.14 -21.44
N TRP A 85 3.48 -27.41 -21.05
CA TRP A 85 4.65 -28.24 -21.34
C TRP A 85 4.24 -29.61 -21.88
N LYS A 86 5.11 -30.22 -22.68
CA LYS A 86 4.89 -31.56 -23.25
C LYS A 86 6.21 -32.23 -23.61
N GLY A 87 6.27 -33.56 -23.55
CA GLY A 87 7.43 -34.34 -23.97
C GLY A 87 8.49 -34.48 -22.88
N VAL A 88 8.11 -34.25 -21.61
CA VAL A 88 9.00 -34.41 -20.46
C VAL A 88 9.00 -35.87 -20.02
N GLU A 89 10.09 -36.58 -20.28
CA GLU A 89 10.27 -37.95 -19.78
C GLU A 89 10.47 -37.95 -18.25
N ASN A 90 10.00 -38.99 -17.55
CA ASN A 90 10.24 -39.15 -16.11
C ASN A 90 9.91 -37.91 -15.25
N ALA A 91 8.82 -37.19 -15.57
CA ALA A 91 8.40 -36.01 -14.81
C ALA A 91 8.11 -36.38 -13.35
N SER A 92 8.59 -35.55 -12.42
CA SER A 92 8.38 -35.70 -10.98
C SER A 92 7.46 -34.62 -10.43
N ALA A 93 6.81 -34.89 -9.30
CA ALA A 93 6.00 -33.90 -8.60
C ALA A 93 6.83 -32.72 -8.07
N ASP A 94 8.14 -32.95 -7.89
CA ASP A 94 9.11 -31.95 -7.42
C ASP A 94 9.70 -31.12 -8.56
N ASP A 95 9.40 -31.44 -9.82
CA ASP A 95 9.80 -30.61 -10.96
C ASP A 95 9.07 -29.25 -10.89
N MET A 96 9.69 -28.24 -11.49
CA MET A 96 9.30 -26.86 -11.32
C MET A 96 9.47 -26.04 -12.59
N ILE A 97 8.63 -25.01 -12.71
CA ILE A 97 8.74 -23.99 -13.74
C ILE A 97 8.89 -22.63 -13.05
N ALA A 98 9.97 -21.93 -13.36
CA ALA A 98 10.35 -20.66 -12.74
C ALA A 98 10.28 -19.50 -13.74
N LEU A 99 9.91 -18.31 -13.25
CA LEU A 99 9.78 -17.07 -14.02
C LEU A 99 11.05 -16.21 -13.89
N TYR A 100 11.56 -15.74 -15.02
CA TYR A 100 12.74 -14.89 -15.13
C TYR A 100 12.39 -13.61 -15.87
N CYS A 101 12.69 -12.46 -15.26
CA CYS A 101 12.50 -11.13 -15.84
C CYS A 101 13.70 -10.25 -15.39
N PRO A 102 14.65 -9.91 -16.29
CA PRO A 102 14.68 -10.20 -17.71
C PRO A 102 14.85 -11.70 -18.04
N GLU A 103 14.55 -12.07 -19.28
CA GLU A 103 14.82 -13.41 -19.81
C GLU A 103 16.31 -13.81 -19.74
N THR A 104 17.20 -12.81 -19.61
CA THR A 104 18.66 -13.01 -19.49
C THR A 104 19.12 -13.27 -18.05
N SER A 105 18.22 -13.27 -17.06
CA SER A 105 18.57 -13.50 -15.65
C SER A 105 19.29 -14.84 -15.44
N LYS A 106 20.21 -14.85 -14.47
CA LYS A 106 20.91 -16.07 -14.06
C LYS A 106 19.91 -17.06 -13.45
N ASP A 107 20.24 -18.35 -13.41
CA ASP A 107 19.30 -19.37 -12.95
C ASP A 107 18.82 -19.20 -11.49
N ASN A 108 19.64 -18.61 -10.61
CA ASN A 108 19.21 -18.31 -9.23
C ASN A 108 18.49 -16.96 -9.07
N ASP A 109 18.29 -16.22 -10.16
CA ASP A 109 17.70 -14.89 -10.20
C ASP A 109 16.30 -14.93 -10.83
N TYR A 110 15.48 -15.87 -10.37
CA TYR A 110 14.07 -15.99 -10.74
C TYR A 110 13.20 -15.17 -9.77
N TYR A 111 12.01 -14.79 -10.22
CA TYR A 111 11.05 -14.07 -9.37
C TYR A 111 10.36 -15.05 -8.41
N ASP A 112 9.68 -16.04 -8.99
CA ASP A 112 9.08 -17.17 -8.27
C ASP A 112 8.91 -18.38 -9.21
N PHE A 113 8.41 -19.48 -8.68
CA PHE A 113 8.20 -20.73 -9.41
C PHE A 113 6.90 -21.41 -8.98
N PHE A 114 6.46 -22.40 -9.73
CA PHE A 114 5.43 -23.34 -9.30
C PHE A 114 5.85 -24.78 -9.63
N ASN A 115 5.37 -25.73 -8.86
CA ASN A 115 5.59 -27.15 -9.12
C ASN A 115 4.68 -27.64 -10.24
N VAL A 116 5.18 -28.54 -11.09
CA VAL A 116 4.39 -29.06 -12.22
C VAL A 116 3.19 -29.90 -11.77
N ASN A 117 3.21 -30.42 -10.54
CA ASN A 117 2.11 -31.16 -9.93
C ASN A 117 0.83 -30.34 -9.70
N GLN A 118 0.88 -29.03 -9.93
CA GLN A 118 -0.32 -28.20 -10.04
C GLN A 118 -1.21 -28.61 -11.21
N SER A 119 -0.65 -29.27 -12.24
CA SER A 119 -1.41 -29.90 -13.32
C SER A 119 -1.61 -31.38 -13.02
N SER A 120 -2.83 -31.90 -13.13
CA SER A 120 -3.12 -33.33 -12.85
C SER A 120 -2.49 -34.30 -13.86
N THR A 121 -2.04 -33.82 -15.02
CA THR A 121 -1.44 -34.65 -16.08
C THR A 121 0.09 -34.69 -16.04
N TYR A 122 0.73 -34.00 -15.10
CA TYR A 122 2.19 -33.82 -15.07
C TYR A 122 2.98 -35.13 -15.19
N SER A 123 2.50 -36.20 -14.55
CA SER A 123 3.14 -37.52 -14.54
C SER A 123 3.15 -38.22 -15.91
N GLN A 124 2.34 -37.73 -16.86
CA GLN A 124 2.31 -38.19 -18.25
C GLN A 124 3.30 -37.41 -19.14
N GLY A 125 4.11 -36.51 -18.56
CA GLY A 125 5.09 -35.72 -19.28
C GLY A 125 4.54 -34.50 -20.00
N TYR A 126 3.30 -34.09 -19.69
CA TYR A 126 2.68 -32.86 -20.19
C TYR A 126 1.74 -32.25 -19.17
N GLY A 127 1.46 -30.95 -19.31
CA GLY A 127 0.51 -30.27 -18.45
C GLY A 127 0.36 -28.81 -18.80
N GLU A 128 -0.55 -28.17 -18.08
CA GLU A 128 -0.81 -26.75 -18.17
C GLU A 128 -1.08 -26.16 -16.79
N TYR A 129 -0.67 -24.91 -16.59
CA TYR A 129 -0.96 -24.16 -15.38
C TYR A 129 -1.08 -22.66 -15.69
N ALA A 130 -2.14 -22.04 -15.16
CA ALA A 130 -2.38 -20.61 -15.34
C ALA A 130 -1.71 -19.80 -14.22
N VAL A 131 -0.93 -18.80 -14.59
CA VAL A 131 -0.32 -17.84 -13.66
C VAL A 131 -0.60 -16.41 -14.10
N ARG A 132 -0.57 -15.48 -13.14
CA ARG A 132 -0.76 -14.06 -13.41
C ARG A 132 0.60 -13.38 -13.54
N LEU A 133 0.78 -12.58 -14.60
CA LEU A 133 2.01 -11.82 -14.83
C LEU A 133 1.75 -10.32 -14.74
N TYR A 134 2.71 -9.60 -14.17
CA TYR A 134 2.70 -8.15 -14.00
C TYR A 134 3.81 -7.54 -14.86
N ASN A 135 3.51 -6.41 -15.51
CA ASN A 135 4.46 -5.75 -16.39
C ASN A 135 5.55 -5.09 -15.54
N VAL A 136 6.74 -5.72 -15.53
CA VAL A 136 7.95 -5.23 -14.84
C VAL A 136 8.93 -4.57 -15.80
N ARG A 137 8.42 -4.02 -16.93
CA ARG A 137 9.14 -3.21 -17.93
C ARG A 137 10.24 -3.93 -18.70
N THR A 138 10.33 -5.25 -18.58
CA THR A 138 11.25 -6.09 -19.35
C THR A 138 10.54 -7.32 -19.90
N ASN A 139 11.15 -7.94 -20.90
CA ASN A 139 10.75 -9.26 -21.37
C ASN A 139 10.99 -10.30 -20.29
N CYS A 140 10.23 -11.39 -20.35
CA CYS A 140 10.35 -12.51 -19.43
C CYS A 140 10.44 -13.84 -20.18
N GLU A 141 10.97 -14.86 -19.52
CA GLU A 141 10.86 -16.25 -19.96
C GLU A 141 10.55 -17.17 -18.78
N MET A 142 10.01 -18.35 -19.08
CA MET A 142 9.88 -19.43 -18.13
C MET A 142 10.88 -20.54 -18.44
N ARG A 143 11.42 -21.14 -17.38
CA ARG A 143 12.36 -22.27 -17.48
C ARG A 143 11.85 -23.45 -16.69
N TYR A 144 11.83 -24.64 -17.30
CA TYR A 144 11.52 -25.91 -16.65
C TYR A 144 12.80 -26.51 -16.08
N PHE A 145 12.75 -26.89 -14.80
CA PHE A 145 13.80 -27.65 -14.13
C PHE A 145 13.27 -28.97 -13.59
N ARG A 146 14.00 -30.05 -13.85
CA ARG A 146 13.80 -31.35 -13.21
C ARG A 146 14.55 -31.38 -11.89
N CYS A 147 13.84 -31.81 -10.84
CA CYS A 147 14.45 -32.02 -9.54
C CYS A 147 15.24 -33.34 -9.53
N VAL A 148 16.57 -33.24 -9.42
CA VAL A 148 17.46 -34.42 -9.35
C VAL A 148 17.66 -34.87 -7.91
N ASN A 149 17.83 -33.91 -7.00
CA ASN A 149 17.93 -34.17 -5.58
C ASN A 149 17.31 -33.01 -4.79
N SER A 150 16.17 -33.27 -4.18
CA SER A 150 15.41 -32.29 -3.40
C SER A 150 16.12 -31.86 -2.12
N SER A 151 16.98 -32.71 -1.53
CA SER A 151 17.70 -32.37 -0.30
C SER A 151 18.89 -31.42 -0.53
N THR A 152 19.48 -31.43 -1.73
CA THR A 152 20.62 -30.57 -2.09
C THR A 152 20.24 -29.41 -3.01
N GLY A 153 19.01 -29.37 -3.53
CA GLY A 153 18.60 -28.39 -4.54
C GLY A 153 19.26 -28.63 -5.90
N GLN A 154 19.72 -29.86 -6.18
CA GLN A 154 20.32 -30.18 -7.47
C GLN A 154 19.22 -30.26 -8.54
N GLN A 155 19.35 -29.42 -9.57
CA GLN A 155 18.39 -29.31 -10.65
C GLN A 155 19.04 -29.65 -11.99
N GLU A 156 18.22 -30.14 -12.93
CA GLU A 156 18.58 -30.33 -14.33
C GLU A 156 17.68 -29.43 -15.20
N PHE A 157 18.29 -28.65 -16.09
CA PHE A 157 17.56 -27.80 -17.03
C PHE A 157 16.87 -28.66 -18.11
N VAL A 158 15.59 -28.40 -18.38
CA VAL A 158 14.79 -29.18 -19.34
C VAL A 158 14.37 -28.35 -20.55
N ALA A 159 13.75 -27.18 -20.36
CA ALA A 159 13.24 -26.39 -21.48
C ALA A 159 13.10 -24.90 -21.13
N ARG A 160 13.17 -24.05 -22.15
CA ARG A 160 12.77 -22.63 -22.10
C ARG A 160 11.45 -22.45 -22.82
N SER A 161 10.65 -21.49 -22.38
CA SER A 161 9.48 -21.03 -23.12
C SER A 161 9.87 -20.14 -24.29
N ASN A 162 8.89 -19.84 -25.15
CA ASN A 162 8.93 -18.60 -25.93
C ASN A 162 9.07 -17.38 -25.00
N ILE A 163 9.61 -16.28 -25.54
CA ILE A 163 9.67 -15.00 -24.83
C ILE A 163 8.25 -14.47 -24.61
N VAL A 164 8.05 -13.92 -23.41
CA VAL A 164 6.85 -13.20 -23.00
C VAL A 164 7.18 -11.71 -23.00
N MET A 165 6.40 -10.94 -23.76
CA MET A 165 6.51 -9.49 -23.87
C MET A 165 5.24 -8.85 -23.30
N PHE A 166 5.35 -7.62 -22.81
CA PHE A 166 4.18 -6.86 -22.37
C PHE A 166 3.70 -5.87 -23.44
N GLU A 167 2.38 -5.72 -23.58
CA GLU A 167 1.77 -4.74 -24.49
C GLU A 167 2.27 -3.33 -24.15
N GLY A 168 2.68 -2.56 -25.17
CA GLY A 168 3.17 -1.19 -24.98
C GLY A 168 4.66 -1.09 -24.62
N GLY A 169 5.34 -2.21 -24.33
CA GLY A 169 6.78 -2.25 -24.08
C GLY A 169 7.20 -1.58 -22.76
N PRO A 170 8.51 -1.36 -22.57
CA PRO A 170 9.05 -0.65 -21.41
C PRO A 170 8.45 0.75 -21.24
N GLU A 171 8.12 1.45 -22.33
CA GLU A 171 7.58 2.82 -22.30
C GLU A 171 6.10 2.89 -21.90
N GLN A 172 5.42 1.76 -21.70
CA GLN A 172 4.02 1.74 -21.27
C GLN A 172 3.87 2.47 -19.93
N PRO A 173 3.01 3.50 -19.84
CA PRO A 173 2.67 4.10 -18.56
C PRO A 173 1.85 3.13 -17.70
N LEU A 174 2.36 2.80 -16.52
CA LEU A 174 1.76 1.89 -15.55
C LEU A 174 1.60 2.58 -14.20
N GLN A 175 0.82 1.99 -13.30
CA GLN A 175 0.70 2.46 -11.91
C GLN A 175 0.18 3.90 -11.84
N ILE A 176 -0.66 4.30 -12.79
CA ILE A 176 -1.10 5.68 -12.93
C ILE A 176 -1.94 6.06 -11.70
N HIS A 177 -1.55 7.13 -11.03
CA HIS A 177 -2.27 7.64 -9.87
C HIS A 177 -2.23 9.17 -9.80
N LEU A 178 -3.22 9.72 -9.11
CA LEU A 178 -3.44 11.15 -8.96
C LEU A 178 -3.15 11.57 -7.51
N ALA A 179 -2.66 12.79 -7.30
CA ALA A 179 -2.49 13.37 -5.97
C ALA A 179 -2.93 14.83 -5.93
N LEU A 180 -3.49 15.24 -4.79
CA LEU A 180 -3.85 16.63 -4.50
C LEU A 180 -2.60 17.42 -4.07
N THR A 181 -2.57 18.71 -4.40
CA THR A 181 -1.52 19.63 -3.92
C THR A 181 -2.02 20.58 -2.82
N GLY A 182 -3.31 20.50 -2.48
CA GLY A 182 -4.01 21.47 -1.62
C GLY A 182 -4.49 22.74 -2.34
N LYS A 183 -4.16 22.92 -3.63
CA LYS A 183 -4.74 23.98 -4.46
C LYS A 183 -5.79 23.41 -5.41
N PRO A 184 -7.04 23.93 -5.40
CA PRO A 184 -8.10 23.45 -6.29
C PRO A 184 -7.84 23.61 -7.78
N THR A 185 -6.86 24.43 -8.15
CA THR A 185 -6.45 24.72 -9.53
C THR A 185 -5.30 23.86 -10.01
N GLU A 186 -4.92 22.84 -9.24
CA GLU A 186 -3.78 21.96 -9.52
C GLU A 186 -4.18 20.49 -9.35
N MET A 187 -3.49 19.62 -10.09
CA MET A 187 -3.59 18.16 -9.96
C MET A 187 -2.26 17.55 -10.33
N ARG A 188 -1.78 16.60 -9.52
CA ARG A 188 -0.57 15.84 -9.85
C ARG A 188 -0.94 14.53 -10.51
N VAL A 189 -0.22 14.17 -11.57
CA VAL A 189 -0.35 12.88 -12.27
C VAL A 189 0.99 12.18 -12.18
N MET A 190 0.99 10.97 -11.63
CA MET A 190 2.18 10.14 -11.46
C MET A 190 1.98 8.76 -12.09
N TRP A 191 3.06 8.18 -12.58
CA TRP A 191 3.08 6.83 -13.16
C TRP A 191 4.51 6.30 -13.23
N VAL A 192 4.68 5.03 -13.58
CA VAL A 192 5.99 4.43 -13.84
C VAL A 192 6.13 3.98 -15.30
N SER A 193 7.34 4.01 -15.83
CA SER A 193 7.71 3.35 -17.09
C SER A 193 9.19 2.90 -17.05
N GLY A 194 9.65 2.18 -18.06
CA GLY A 194 11.04 1.74 -18.22
C GLY A 194 11.96 2.75 -18.92
N THR A 195 11.53 4.00 -19.11
CA THR A 195 12.33 5.05 -19.78
C THR A 195 12.39 6.34 -18.96
N ASP A 196 13.51 7.05 -19.04
CA ASP A 196 13.72 8.38 -18.45
C ASP A 196 13.35 9.54 -19.38
N GLN A 197 12.80 9.25 -20.57
CA GLN A 197 12.32 10.26 -21.50
C GLN A 197 11.39 11.26 -20.83
N ALA A 198 11.41 12.51 -21.32
CA ALA A 198 10.65 13.61 -20.74
C ALA A 198 9.15 13.25 -20.58
N PRO A 199 8.64 13.19 -19.34
CA PRO A 199 7.26 12.79 -19.10
C PRO A 199 6.32 13.93 -19.41
N ILE A 200 5.22 13.60 -20.10
CA ILE A 200 4.21 14.56 -20.52
C ILE A 200 2.81 14.11 -20.14
N VAL A 201 1.94 15.08 -19.86
CA VAL A 201 0.50 14.88 -19.73
C VAL A 201 -0.21 15.79 -20.72
N LYS A 202 -1.03 15.20 -21.58
CA LYS A 202 -1.98 15.93 -22.41
C LYS A 202 -3.32 15.98 -21.69
N PHE A 203 -3.92 17.15 -21.53
CA PHE A 203 -5.16 17.29 -20.78
C PHE A 203 -6.08 18.38 -21.34
N GLY A 204 -7.38 18.27 -21.05
CA GLY A 204 -8.36 19.29 -21.43
C GLY A 204 -9.78 18.91 -21.04
N ARG A 205 -10.71 19.86 -21.20
CA ARG A 205 -12.14 19.68 -20.85
C ARG A 205 -12.93 18.85 -21.87
N SER A 206 -12.30 18.39 -22.95
CA SER A 206 -12.92 17.53 -23.96
C SER A 206 -12.09 16.28 -24.20
N LYS A 207 -12.74 15.12 -24.15
CA LYS A 207 -12.12 13.81 -24.43
C LYS A 207 -11.49 13.73 -25.81
N THR A 208 -12.01 14.48 -26.78
CA THR A 208 -11.49 14.48 -28.16
C THR A 208 -10.47 15.59 -28.43
N LYS A 209 -10.25 16.50 -27.46
CA LYS A 209 -9.34 17.63 -27.59
C LYS A 209 -8.68 17.97 -26.25
N LEU A 210 -7.58 17.27 -25.95
CA LEU A 210 -6.73 17.46 -24.78
C LEU A 210 -5.79 18.69 -24.96
N GLY A 211 -6.33 19.85 -25.32
CA GLY A 211 -5.59 20.99 -25.88
C GLY A 211 -4.46 21.62 -25.07
N SER A 212 -4.15 21.10 -23.88
CA SER A 212 -3.03 21.53 -23.03
C SER A 212 -2.01 20.39 -22.88
N VAL A 213 -0.74 20.75 -22.71
CA VAL A 213 0.36 19.82 -22.42
C VAL A 213 1.12 20.34 -21.21
N ALA A 214 1.40 19.46 -20.25
CA ALA A 214 2.31 19.71 -19.14
C ALA A 214 3.48 18.73 -19.23
N GLU A 215 4.67 19.21 -18.85
CA GLU A 215 5.89 18.41 -18.73
C GLU A 215 6.23 18.24 -17.24
N GLY A 216 6.96 17.19 -16.91
CA GLY A 216 7.38 16.93 -15.53
C GLY A 216 8.77 16.34 -15.44
N LYS A 217 9.01 15.60 -14.35
CA LYS A 217 10.31 15.01 -14.05
C LYS A 217 10.19 13.52 -13.84
N SER A 218 11.31 12.84 -14.08
CA SER A 218 11.47 11.41 -13.82
C SER A 218 12.51 11.22 -12.73
N GLN A 219 12.29 10.25 -11.86
CA GLN A 219 13.21 9.83 -10.81
C GLN A 219 13.20 8.31 -10.70
N THR A 220 14.20 7.73 -10.04
CA THR A 220 14.29 6.29 -9.81
C THR A 220 15.01 6.03 -8.49
N TYR A 221 14.99 4.78 -8.05
CA TYR A 221 15.76 4.28 -6.93
C TYR A 221 16.34 2.91 -7.28
N THR A 222 17.46 2.61 -6.67
CA THR A 222 18.25 1.38 -6.85
C THR A 222 18.30 0.59 -5.56
N ALA A 223 18.79 -0.64 -5.60
CA ALA A 223 19.00 -1.45 -4.40
C ALA A 223 19.93 -0.75 -3.37
N ASP A 224 20.83 0.12 -3.83
CA ASP A 224 21.78 0.83 -2.96
C ASP A 224 21.12 1.96 -2.16
N ASP A 225 19.94 2.43 -2.55
CA ASP A 225 19.20 3.48 -1.83
C ASP A 225 18.52 2.94 -0.56
N PHE A 226 18.26 1.63 -0.49
CA PHE A 226 17.67 0.97 0.67
C PHE A 226 18.62 0.93 1.85
N CYS A 227 18.07 1.01 3.06
CA CYS A 227 18.85 0.90 4.30
C CYS A 227 19.48 -0.49 4.41
N SER A 228 18.65 -1.54 4.47
CA SER A 228 19.12 -2.93 4.65
C SER A 228 18.23 -3.95 3.94
N LEU A 229 18.03 -3.80 2.63
CA LEU A 229 17.10 -4.63 1.86
C LEU A 229 17.31 -6.15 2.06
N GLN A 230 16.33 -6.81 2.68
CA GLN A 230 16.40 -8.25 3.00
C GLN A 230 15.77 -9.14 1.93
N GLY A 231 14.89 -8.56 1.10
CA GLY A 231 14.09 -9.25 0.09
C GLY A 231 14.71 -9.26 -1.31
N LYS A 232 13.85 -9.32 -2.33
CA LYS A 232 14.25 -9.34 -3.74
C LYS A 232 14.01 -7.97 -4.37
N PHE A 233 15.11 -7.28 -4.71
CA PHE A 233 15.05 -6.05 -5.49
C PHE A 233 14.57 -6.33 -6.91
N ILE A 234 13.71 -5.46 -7.42
CA ILE A 234 13.32 -5.38 -8.82
C ILE A 234 13.43 -3.92 -9.22
N ASP A 235 14.05 -3.66 -10.36
CA ASP A 235 14.20 -2.30 -10.88
C ASP A 235 12.81 -1.67 -11.09
N PRO A 236 12.49 -0.55 -10.41
CA PRO A 236 11.18 0.11 -10.51
C PRO A 236 10.97 0.82 -11.85
N GLY A 237 12.02 0.93 -12.68
CA GLY A 237 12.07 1.82 -13.83
C GLY A 237 12.19 3.26 -13.37
N TYR A 238 11.45 4.14 -14.03
CA TYR A 238 11.39 5.56 -13.72
C TYR A 238 9.99 5.93 -13.26
N ILE A 239 9.93 6.62 -12.12
CA ILE A 239 8.72 7.23 -11.59
C ILE A 239 8.63 8.64 -12.15
N HIS A 240 7.52 8.93 -12.81
CA HIS A 240 7.25 10.21 -13.43
C HIS A 240 6.27 11.02 -12.60
N ASP A 241 6.53 12.31 -12.50
CA ASP A 241 5.68 13.27 -11.78
C ASP A 241 5.45 14.51 -12.64
N VAL A 242 4.18 14.75 -12.99
CA VAL A 242 3.74 15.92 -13.75
C VAL A 242 2.68 16.68 -12.97
N LEU A 243 2.96 17.97 -12.71
CA LEU A 243 2.02 18.90 -12.10
C LEU A 243 1.18 19.62 -13.17
N LEU A 244 -0.13 19.42 -13.13
CA LEU A 244 -1.09 20.20 -13.91
C LEU A 244 -1.48 21.44 -13.12
N THR A 245 -1.44 22.61 -13.78
CA THR A 245 -1.76 23.91 -13.17
C THR A 245 -2.82 24.65 -13.98
N ALA A 246 -3.28 25.79 -13.47
CA ALA A 246 -4.29 26.64 -14.11
C ALA A 246 -5.60 25.89 -14.44
N LEU A 247 -5.95 24.91 -13.59
CA LEU A 247 -7.21 24.18 -13.71
C LEU A 247 -8.36 24.98 -13.10
N GLU A 248 -9.56 24.76 -13.62
CA GLU A 248 -10.80 25.28 -13.04
C GLU A 248 -11.26 24.33 -11.92
N PRO A 249 -11.56 24.82 -10.70
CA PRO A 249 -12.05 23.97 -9.62
C PRO A 249 -13.39 23.29 -9.95
N SER A 250 -13.70 22.18 -9.27
CA SER A 250 -14.92 21.37 -9.51
C SER A 250 -15.18 20.97 -10.97
N THR A 251 -14.13 20.87 -11.81
CA THR A 251 -14.26 20.65 -13.24
C THR A 251 -13.68 19.30 -13.64
N VAL A 252 -14.35 18.62 -14.57
CA VAL A 252 -13.86 17.37 -15.16
C VAL A 252 -12.83 17.67 -16.24
N TYR A 253 -11.65 17.08 -16.10
CA TYR A 253 -10.59 17.07 -17.09
C TYR A 253 -10.37 15.67 -17.61
N TYR A 254 -10.23 15.54 -18.92
CA TYR A 254 -9.71 14.35 -19.56
C TYR A 254 -8.20 14.48 -19.68
N TYR A 255 -7.49 13.37 -19.54
CA TYR A 255 -6.04 13.35 -19.64
C TYR A 255 -5.50 12.04 -20.21
N SER A 256 -4.27 12.12 -20.73
CA SER A 256 -3.45 10.99 -21.15
C SER A 256 -2.01 11.33 -20.77
N CYS A 257 -1.32 10.40 -20.11
CA CYS A 257 0.03 10.56 -19.58
C CYS A 257 1.01 9.58 -20.26
N GLY A 258 2.29 9.89 -20.25
CA GLY A 258 3.34 9.02 -20.80
C GLY A 258 4.50 9.83 -21.35
N VAL A 259 5.16 9.27 -22.36
CA VAL A 259 6.24 9.96 -23.08
C VAL A 259 5.84 10.16 -24.55
N THR A 260 6.57 10.99 -25.29
CA THR A 260 6.24 11.26 -26.69
C THR A 260 6.24 9.96 -27.50
N GLY A 261 5.09 9.61 -28.09
CA GLY A 261 4.90 8.38 -28.87
C GLY A 261 4.28 7.23 -28.07
N HIS A 262 4.39 7.22 -26.74
CA HIS A 262 3.90 6.17 -25.84
C HIS A 262 3.00 6.77 -24.76
N MET A 263 1.78 7.10 -25.16
CA MET A 263 0.77 7.73 -24.30
C MET A 263 -0.24 6.69 -23.80
N SER A 264 -0.71 6.86 -22.57
CA SER A 264 -1.75 6.02 -21.99
C SER A 264 -3.12 6.26 -22.62
N SER A 265 -4.07 5.34 -22.38
CA SER A 265 -5.47 5.56 -22.75
C SER A 265 -6.05 6.78 -22.04
N ILE A 266 -6.99 7.46 -22.71
CA ILE A 266 -7.62 8.67 -22.16
C ILE A 266 -8.49 8.31 -20.95
N ARG A 267 -8.19 8.94 -19.82
CA ARG A 267 -8.93 8.87 -18.55
C ARG A 267 -9.50 10.25 -18.21
N SER A 268 -10.20 10.35 -17.08
CA SER A 268 -10.68 11.63 -16.56
C SER A 268 -10.65 11.68 -15.05
N PHE A 269 -10.46 12.88 -14.51
CA PHE A 269 -10.59 13.20 -13.10
C PHE A 269 -11.44 14.47 -12.91
N LYS A 270 -11.94 14.69 -11.70
CA LYS A 270 -12.55 15.95 -11.29
C LYS A 270 -11.59 16.68 -10.36
N THR A 271 -11.29 17.95 -10.65
CA THR A 271 -10.46 18.79 -9.77
C THR A 271 -11.15 19.01 -8.43
N ALA A 272 -10.36 19.23 -7.39
CA ALA A 272 -10.88 19.61 -6.08
C ALA A 272 -11.82 20.84 -6.18
N PRO A 273 -12.82 20.94 -5.30
CA PRO A 273 -13.71 22.09 -5.29
C PRO A 273 -13.03 23.29 -4.62
N GLN A 274 -13.67 24.46 -4.73
CA GLN A 274 -13.20 25.66 -4.04
C GLN A 274 -13.14 25.45 -2.53
N ILE A 275 -12.18 26.10 -1.86
CA ILE A 275 -12.06 26.05 -0.40
C ILE A 275 -13.10 27.00 0.21
N GLY A 276 -14.04 26.47 0.99
CA GLY A 276 -15.07 27.24 1.65
C GLY A 276 -16.03 26.41 2.52
N PRO A 277 -16.74 27.06 3.46
CA PRO A 277 -17.42 26.36 4.55
C PRO A 277 -18.66 25.57 4.10
N ASP A 278 -19.27 25.92 2.96
CA ASP A 278 -20.49 25.28 2.45
C ASP A 278 -20.23 24.33 1.26
N VAL A 279 -18.98 23.92 1.07
CA VAL A 279 -18.57 23.09 -0.06
C VAL A 279 -18.52 21.62 0.36
N GLY A 280 -19.65 20.92 0.19
CA GLY A 280 -19.81 19.49 0.48
C GLY A 280 -19.13 18.59 -0.55
N PHE A 281 -18.70 17.42 -0.10
CA PHE A 281 -18.05 16.39 -0.93
C PHE A 281 -18.09 15.03 -0.21
N LYS A 282 -17.65 13.98 -0.89
CA LYS A 282 -17.51 12.63 -0.33
C LYS A 282 -16.10 12.08 -0.54
N PHE A 283 -15.58 11.32 0.40
CA PHE A 283 -14.29 10.65 0.27
C PHE A 283 -14.28 9.28 0.95
N ILE A 284 -13.29 8.48 0.59
CA ILE A 284 -13.07 7.12 1.09
C ILE A 284 -11.86 7.13 2.03
N VAL A 285 -11.91 6.35 3.11
CA VAL A 285 -10.81 6.20 4.06
C VAL A 285 -10.59 4.75 4.47
N TYR A 286 -9.34 4.32 4.56
CA TYR A 286 -8.93 3.01 5.08
C TYR A 286 -7.41 2.97 5.35
N GLY A 287 -6.93 1.92 6.01
CA GLY A 287 -5.52 1.51 6.08
C GLY A 287 -5.36 0.01 5.80
N ASP A 288 -4.12 -0.45 5.73
CA ASP A 288 -3.80 -1.88 5.81
C ASP A 288 -4.32 -2.68 4.60
N HIS A 289 -4.01 -2.21 3.39
CA HIS A 289 -4.60 -2.74 2.15
C HIS A 289 -3.91 -4.02 1.67
N GLY A 290 -2.63 -3.94 1.31
CA GLY A 290 -1.86 -5.08 0.80
C GLY A 290 -2.45 -5.71 -0.46
N ILE A 291 -2.10 -6.98 -0.70
CA ILE A 291 -2.43 -7.71 -1.94
C ILE A 291 -3.13 -9.06 -1.71
N LEU A 292 -3.74 -9.24 -0.53
CA LEU A 292 -4.47 -10.47 -0.22
C LEU A 292 -5.89 -10.44 -0.82
N PRO A 293 -6.61 -11.58 -0.89
CA PRO A 293 -7.94 -11.62 -1.52
C PRO A 293 -8.94 -10.59 -0.99
N ALA A 294 -8.88 -10.26 0.31
CA ALA A 294 -9.71 -9.20 0.89
C ALA A 294 -9.42 -7.81 0.28
N ALA A 295 -8.14 -7.50 0.01
CA ALA A 295 -7.70 -6.28 -0.67
C ALA A 295 -8.33 -6.11 -2.05
N TYR A 296 -8.42 -7.21 -2.83
CA TYR A 296 -9.11 -7.22 -4.13
C TYR A 296 -10.62 -6.95 -3.99
N SER A 297 -11.24 -7.48 -2.93
CA SER A 297 -12.65 -7.22 -2.63
C SER A 297 -12.88 -5.75 -2.30
N THR A 298 -12.07 -5.16 -1.40
CA THR A 298 -12.13 -3.74 -1.04
C THR A 298 -11.93 -2.84 -2.27
N ALA A 299 -10.89 -3.10 -3.07
CA ALA A 299 -10.60 -2.34 -4.29
C ALA A 299 -11.78 -2.32 -5.29
N LYS A 300 -12.50 -3.44 -5.43
CA LYS A 300 -13.70 -3.53 -6.28
C LYS A 300 -14.79 -2.57 -5.80
N TYR A 301 -15.08 -2.56 -4.50
CA TYR A 301 -16.13 -1.70 -3.93
C TYR A 301 -15.73 -0.22 -3.92
N VAL A 302 -14.47 0.09 -3.60
CA VAL A 302 -13.91 1.44 -3.68
C VAL A 302 -14.02 2.00 -5.10
N LEU A 303 -13.70 1.21 -6.13
CA LEU A 303 -13.87 1.62 -7.53
C LEU A 303 -15.33 1.94 -7.86
N ASN A 304 -16.29 1.16 -7.34
CA ASN A 304 -17.71 1.42 -7.55
C ASN A 304 -18.11 2.76 -6.91
N ASP A 305 -17.64 3.04 -5.70
CA ASP A 305 -17.94 4.29 -4.99
C ASP A 305 -17.29 5.51 -5.64
N VAL A 306 -16.04 5.42 -6.06
CA VAL A 306 -15.39 6.49 -6.83
C VAL A 306 -16.18 6.83 -8.09
N LYS A 307 -16.68 5.83 -8.81
CA LYS A 307 -17.58 6.04 -9.97
C LYS A 307 -18.93 6.66 -9.60
N ASN A 308 -19.35 6.54 -8.34
CA ASN A 308 -20.59 7.06 -7.79
C ASN A 308 -20.42 8.35 -6.97
N GLY A 309 -19.31 9.08 -7.17
CA GLY A 309 -19.14 10.44 -6.69
C GLY A 309 -18.32 10.61 -5.41
N TYR A 310 -17.59 9.57 -4.97
CA TYR A 310 -16.53 9.73 -3.98
C TYR A 310 -15.29 10.31 -4.66
N GLU A 311 -14.80 11.44 -4.15
CA GLU A 311 -13.94 12.34 -4.93
C GLU A 311 -12.44 12.10 -4.72
N PHE A 312 -12.03 11.45 -3.64
CA PHE A 312 -10.65 11.01 -3.38
C PHE A 312 -10.58 9.90 -2.32
N ILE A 313 -9.40 9.29 -2.18
CA ILE A 313 -9.06 8.23 -1.22
C ILE A 313 -8.05 8.78 -0.20
N PHE A 314 -8.26 8.49 1.08
CA PHE A 314 -7.39 8.80 2.20
C PHE A 314 -6.88 7.50 2.83
N HIS A 315 -5.65 7.09 2.50
CA HIS A 315 -5.05 5.82 2.90
C HIS A 315 -4.03 6.04 4.01
N ASN A 316 -4.33 5.58 5.23
CA ASN A 316 -3.55 5.87 6.43
C ASN A 316 -2.45 4.84 6.75
N GLY A 317 -1.52 4.62 5.82
CA GLY A 317 -0.35 3.76 6.03
C GLY A 317 -0.61 2.26 5.86
N ASP A 318 0.48 1.51 5.83
CA ASP A 318 0.57 0.08 5.50
C ASP A 318 -0.07 -0.22 4.15
N ILE A 319 0.65 0.24 3.14
CA ILE A 319 0.19 0.39 1.78
C ILE A 319 0.15 -0.97 1.09
N SER A 320 1.33 -1.54 0.84
CA SER A 320 1.49 -2.72 -0.02
C SER A 320 1.92 -3.97 0.75
N TYR A 321 2.54 -3.80 1.92
CA TYR A 321 3.27 -4.85 2.65
C TYR A 321 4.36 -5.51 1.80
N ALA A 322 5.03 -4.73 0.95
CA ALA A 322 6.13 -5.22 0.13
C ALA A 322 7.28 -5.74 1.00
N ARG A 323 7.68 -5.01 2.05
CA ARG A 323 8.67 -5.43 3.05
C ARG A 323 9.95 -5.98 2.38
N GLY A 324 10.45 -5.27 1.38
CA GLY A 324 11.62 -5.60 0.58
C GLY A 324 11.38 -6.58 -0.57
N MET A 325 10.16 -7.08 -0.75
CA MET A 325 9.76 -7.86 -1.93
C MET A 325 9.17 -6.91 -2.99
N GLU A 326 10.04 -6.24 -3.74
CA GLU A 326 9.67 -5.11 -4.61
C GLU A 326 8.61 -5.43 -5.67
N TYR A 327 8.44 -6.70 -6.08
CA TYR A 327 7.35 -7.06 -7.00
C TYR A 327 5.97 -6.75 -6.42
N ILE A 328 5.81 -6.71 -5.10
CA ILE A 328 4.53 -6.41 -4.45
C ILE A 328 4.08 -4.98 -4.75
N TRP A 329 5.01 -4.02 -4.87
CA TRP A 329 4.68 -2.66 -5.34
C TRP A 329 4.05 -2.67 -6.73
N GLU A 330 4.54 -3.52 -7.64
CA GLU A 330 3.96 -3.69 -8.98
C GLU A 330 2.55 -4.28 -8.94
N GLN A 331 2.34 -5.30 -8.09
CA GLN A 331 1.04 -5.95 -7.94
C GLN A 331 0.01 -5.02 -7.29
N TRP A 332 0.43 -4.30 -6.24
CA TRP A 332 -0.42 -3.39 -5.49
C TRP A 332 -0.83 -2.18 -6.32
N HIS A 333 0.09 -1.55 -7.05
CA HIS A 333 -0.29 -0.45 -7.93
C HIS A 333 -1.20 -0.90 -9.07
N ALA A 334 -1.00 -2.10 -9.63
CA ALA A 334 -1.92 -2.66 -10.62
C ALA A 334 -3.33 -2.89 -10.05
N LEU A 335 -3.44 -3.23 -8.77
CA LEU A 335 -4.71 -3.38 -8.06
C LEU A 335 -5.45 -2.05 -7.91
N ILE A 336 -4.74 -0.96 -7.57
CA ILE A 336 -5.38 0.34 -7.27
C ILE A 336 -5.56 1.26 -8.48
N GLU A 337 -4.75 1.10 -9.54
CA GLU A 337 -4.79 1.95 -10.75
C GLU A 337 -6.21 2.20 -11.29
N PRO A 338 -7.15 1.23 -11.31
CA PRO A 338 -8.50 1.48 -11.81
C PRO A 338 -9.24 2.64 -11.14
N TYR A 339 -8.96 2.94 -9.87
CA TYR A 339 -9.58 4.06 -9.15
C TYR A 339 -8.60 5.19 -8.79
N SER A 340 -7.31 4.89 -8.53
CA SER A 340 -6.31 5.94 -8.28
C SER A 340 -5.99 6.78 -9.53
N SER A 341 -6.24 6.26 -10.73
CA SER A 341 -6.09 7.01 -11.98
C SER A 341 -7.29 7.93 -12.32
N ILE A 342 -8.37 7.90 -11.53
CA ILE A 342 -9.56 8.74 -11.75
C ILE A 342 -9.98 9.56 -10.53
N ALA A 343 -9.49 9.20 -9.34
CA ALA A 343 -9.63 9.97 -8.11
C ALA A 343 -8.26 10.08 -7.41
N PRO A 344 -7.92 11.24 -6.82
CA PRO A 344 -6.70 11.40 -6.05
C PRO A 344 -6.57 10.38 -4.93
N TYR A 345 -5.35 9.89 -4.73
CA TYR A 345 -5.01 8.86 -3.76
C TYR A 345 -3.99 9.44 -2.78
N MET A 346 -4.49 9.92 -1.64
CA MET A 346 -3.69 10.57 -0.61
C MET A 346 -3.21 9.52 0.38
N VAL A 347 -1.90 9.43 0.62
CA VAL A 347 -1.29 8.37 1.45
C VAL A 347 -0.59 8.94 2.67
N GLY A 348 -0.68 8.22 3.78
CA GLY A 348 0.24 8.30 4.91
C GLY A 348 1.19 7.12 4.90
N ILE A 349 2.12 7.10 5.84
CA ILE A 349 3.10 6.02 5.98
C ILE A 349 2.78 5.19 7.23
N GLY A 350 2.88 3.86 7.12
CA GLY A 350 2.79 2.95 8.24
C GLY A 350 4.15 2.32 8.57
N ASN A 351 4.16 1.41 9.54
CA ASN A 351 5.38 0.73 9.96
C ASN A 351 5.98 -0.15 8.86
N HIS A 352 5.16 -0.78 8.02
CA HIS A 352 5.65 -1.64 6.94
C HIS A 352 6.34 -0.89 5.81
N GLU A 353 6.18 0.43 5.75
CA GLU A 353 6.95 1.27 4.85
C GLU A 353 8.18 1.89 5.51
N GLN A 354 8.11 2.25 6.81
CA GLN A 354 9.13 3.07 7.47
C GLN A 354 10.10 2.31 8.38
N ASN A 355 9.59 1.43 9.24
CA ASN A 355 10.35 0.95 10.40
C ASN A 355 11.53 0.10 9.97
N HIS A 356 12.71 0.45 10.45
CA HIS A 356 13.99 -0.17 10.14
C HIS A 356 14.89 -0.09 11.36
N ILE A 357 15.98 -0.86 11.37
CA ILE A 357 16.99 -0.90 12.45
C ILE A 357 18.42 -0.66 11.93
N ASP A 358 18.52 -0.03 10.76
CA ASP A 358 19.78 0.14 10.03
C ASP A 358 20.29 1.58 10.13
N ASP A 359 21.54 1.75 10.53
CA ASP A 359 22.15 3.06 10.80
C ASP A 359 22.91 3.66 9.60
N SER A 360 22.67 3.17 8.38
CA SER A 360 23.38 3.61 7.17
C SER A 360 23.15 5.08 6.81
N GLY A 361 22.12 5.73 7.39
CA GLY A 361 21.77 7.11 7.13
C GLY A 361 21.08 7.33 5.77
N LYS A 362 20.50 6.26 5.20
CA LYS A 362 19.81 6.29 3.91
C LYS A 362 18.32 6.61 4.00
N ASP A 363 17.75 6.66 5.20
CA ASP A 363 16.36 7.04 5.42
C ASP A 363 16.08 8.44 4.82
N PRO A 364 15.26 8.53 3.75
CA PRO A 364 15.01 9.79 3.05
C PRO A 364 14.14 10.77 3.85
N SER A 365 13.55 10.34 4.97
CA SER A 365 12.81 11.22 5.89
C SER A 365 13.72 12.23 6.59
N GLY A 366 15.01 11.92 6.68
CA GLY A 366 16.03 12.66 7.43
C GLY A 366 16.13 12.27 8.91
N VAL A 367 15.48 11.19 9.35
CA VAL A 367 15.79 10.55 10.64
C VAL A 367 17.24 10.05 10.61
N LYS A 368 17.92 10.15 11.77
CA LYS A 368 19.31 9.77 11.92
C LYS A 368 19.42 8.45 12.67
N GLY A 369 20.49 7.72 12.41
CA GLY A 369 20.75 6.45 13.07
C GLY A 369 19.84 5.37 12.51
N ASP A 370 19.45 4.45 13.37
CA ASP A 370 18.71 3.23 13.03
C ASP A 370 17.21 3.43 12.91
N GLY A 371 16.69 4.66 12.88
CA GLY A 371 15.25 4.95 12.84
C GLY A 371 14.74 5.60 14.14
N TRP A 372 13.42 5.64 14.34
CA TRP A 372 12.82 6.18 15.56
C TRP A 372 12.40 5.06 16.51
N HIS A 373 13.25 4.79 17.51
CA HIS A 373 13.09 3.69 18.48
C HIS A 373 12.84 4.21 19.90
N PRO A 374 11.63 4.70 20.25
CA PRO A 374 11.35 5.10 21.61
C PRO A 374 11.37 3.88 22.54
N TRP A 375 11.97 4.02 23.73
CA TRP A 375 12.11 2.91 24.70
C TRP A 375 10.80 2.25 25.15
N TRP A 376 9.65 2.89 24.88
CA TRP A 376 8.30 2.42 25.22
C TRP A 376 7.53 1.87 24.02
N GLY A 377 8.05 1.97 22.79
CA GLY A 377 7.36 1.57 21.57
C GLY A 377 7.98 0.35 20.91
N THR A 378 7.33 -0.11 19.84
CA THR A 378 7.66 -1.32 19.06
C THR A 378 7.93 -0.97 17.59
N MET A 379 8.64 0.13 17.37
CA MET A 379 8.97 0.61 16.02
C MET A 379 10.17 -0.15 15.44
N ASP A 380 10.07 -1.46 15.26
CA ASP A 380 11.21 -2.35 14.97
C ASP A 380 11.65 -2.32 13.47
N ASP A 381 11.74 -3.47 12.80
CA ASP A 381 12.24 -3.61 11.42
C ASP A 381 11.12 -4.03 10.45
N ASP A 382 9.93 -3.47 10.60
CA ASP A 382 8.73 -3.94 9.90
C ASP A 382 8.80 -3.75 8.37
N SER A 383 9.60 -2.78 7.90
CA SER A 383 9.83 -2.54 6.47
C SER A 383 10.85 -3.49 5.84
N HIS A 384 11.60 -4.26 6.65
CA HIS A 384 12.67 -5.15 6.18
C HIS A 384 13.69 -4.44 5.25
N GLY A 385 14.04 -3.21 5.63
CA GLY A 385 15.06 -2.40 4.98
C GLY A 385 14.57 -1.47 3.87
N GLU A 386 13.26 -1.36 3.60
CA GLU A 386 12.71 -0.33 2.67
C GLU A 386 12.92 1.08 3.20
N CYS A 387 12.77 1.29 4.51
CA CYS A 387 12.99 2.56 5.21
C CYS A 387 12.41 3.80 4.50
N GLY A 388 11.20 3.67 3.94
CA GLY A 388 10.48 4.75 3.27
C GLY A 388 10.93 5.05 1.83
N VAL A 389 11.93 4.35 1.30
CA VAL A 389 12.49 4.62 -0.04
C VAL A 389 11.41 4.48 -1.14
N PRO A 390 10.67 3.36 -1.28
CA PRO A 390 9.63 3.28 -2.29
C PRO A 390 8.56 4.37 -2.13
N MET A 391 8.18 4.70 -0.89
CA MET A 391 7.19 5.75 -0.61
C MET A 391 7.64 7.13 -1.07
N PHE A 392 8.89 7.49 -0.80
CA PHE A 392 9.48 8.77 -1.18
C PHE A 392 9.48 8.98 -2.70
N TYR A 393 9.75 7.91 -3.46
CA TYR A 393 9.83 8.01 -4.91
C TYR A 393 8.50 7.82 -5.62
N ARG A 394 7.65 6.90 -5.14
CA ARG A 394 6.40 6.50 -5.81
C ARG A 394 5.24 7.44 -5.53
N PHE A 395 5.30 8.25 -4.47
CA PHE A 395 4.25 9.20 -4.11
C PHE A 395 4.80 10.60 -3.89
N HIS A 396 4.01 11.60 -4.29
CA HIS A 396 4.35 12.99 -4.04
C HIS A 396 3.12 13.74 -3.51
N MET A 397 3.14 13.97 -2.20
CA MET A 397 2.11 14.64 -1.43
C MET A 397 2.36 16.17 -1.37
N PRO A 398 1.44 17.00 -0.84
CA PRO A 398 1.64 18.44 -0.73
C PRO A 398 2.99 18.86 -0.13
N ASP A 399 3.66 19.80 -0.80
CA ASP A 399 5.00 20.32 -0.43
C ASP A 399 4.97 21.32 0.74
N ASN A 400 4.35 20.95 1.87
CA ASN A 400 4.18 21.84 3.02
C ASN A 400 4.57 21.23 4.38
N GLY A 401 5.13 20.02 4.40
CA GLY A 401 5.65 19.37 5.60
C GLY A 401 6.98 18.66 5.34
N ASN A 402 7.00 17.34 5.49
CA ASN A 402 8.14 16.50 5.13
C ASN A 402 7.68 15.43 4.13
N TYR A 403 7.67 15.81 2.86
CA TYR A 403 7.32 14.95 1.73
C TYR A 403 6.06 14.10 2.00
N VAL A 404 6.16 12.77 1.91
CA VAL A 404 5.06 11.82 2.11
C VAL A 404 4.78 11.50 3.59
N TRP A 405 5.73 11.78 4.49
CA TRP A 405 5.63 11.39 5.90
C TRP A 405 4.61 12.22 6.68
N TRP A 406 4.63 13.54 6.51
CA TRP A 406 3.60 14.41 7.07
C TRP A 406 3.39 15.67 6.23
N TYR A 407 2.13 16.03 6.04
CA TYR A 407 1.70 17.13 5.18
C TYR A 407 0.24 17.48 5.50
N SER A 408 -0.24 18.60 4.97
CA SER A 408 -1.65 19.01 5.12
C SER A 408 -2.22 19.55 3.82
N TYR A 409 -3.54 19.59 3.67
CA TYR A 409 -4.20 20.21 2.53
C TYR A 409 -5.65 20.58 2.84
N ASN A 410 -6.15 21.58 2.12
CA ASN A 410 -7.57 21.95 2.16
C ASN A 410 -8.31 21.26 1.01
N TYR A 411 -9.52 20.77 1.29
CA TYR A 411 -10.44 20.26 0.28
C TYR A 411 -11.87 20.62 0.69
N GLY A 412 -12.55 21.43 -0.12
CA GLY A 412 -13.87 21.95 0.21
C GLY A 412 -13.87 22.68 1.56
N MET A 413 -14.68 22.18 2.50
CA MET A 413 -14.81 22.72 3.86
C MET A 413 -13.90 22.08 4.92
N VAL A 414 -12.96 21.21 4.52
CA VAL A 414 -12.11 20.45 5.44
C VAL A 414 -10.65 20.82 5.27
N HIS A 415 -9.95 20.96 6.40
CA HIS A 415 -8.50 20.92 6.47
C HIS A 415 -8.07 19.50 6.88
N PHE A 416 -7.34 18.82 6.01
CA PHE A 416 -6.80 17.48 6.23
C PHE A 416 -5.34 17.56 6.67
N ILE A 417 -4.98 16.75 7.65
CA ILE A 417 -3.62 16.60 8.16
C ILE A 417 -3.26 15.12 8.08
N MET A 418 -2.11 14.81 7.49
CA MET A 418 -1.51 13.47 7.56
C MET A 418 -0.25 13.56 8.41
N ILE A 419 -0.14 12.69 9.42
CA ILE A 419 1.05 12.56 10.27
C ILE A 419 1.69 11.18 10.08
N SER A 420 2.99 11.07 10.37
CA SER A 420 3.68 9.79 10.52
C SER A 420 3.74 9.41 11.99
N THR A 421 3.17 8.25 12.31
CA THR A 421 3.28 7.64 13.64
C THR A 421 4.57 6.85 13.83
N GLU A 422 5.41 6.80 12.80
CA GLU A 422 6.71 6.11 12.79
C GLU A 422 7.87 7.10 12.98
N HIS A 423 7.56 8.33 13.37
CA HIS A 423 8.51 9.41 13.60
C HIS A 423 8.23 10.11 14.93
N ASP A 424 9.26 10.76 15.47
CA ASP A 424 9.15 11.45 16.75
C ASP A 424 8.03 12.50 16.77
N LEU A 425 7.02 12.25 17.61
CA LEU A 425 5.87 13.12 17.87
C LEU A 425 5.94 13.78 19.26
N SER A 426 7.10 13.72 19.94
CA SER A 426 7.26 14.37 21.24
C SER A 426 7.28 15.91 21.12
N PRO A 427 6.81 16.64 22.16
CA PRO A 427 6.86 18.08 22.17
C PRO A 427 8.26 18.64 21.87
N GLY A 428 8.37 19.44 20.81
CA GLY A 428 9.63 20.01 20.33
C GLY A 428 10.30 19.24 19.19
N SER A 429 9.80 18.04 18.84
CA SER A 429 10.24 17.33 17.64
C SER A 429 9.91 18.10 16.36
N ARG A 430 10.59 17.77 15.26
CA ARG A 430 10.34 18.40 13.94
C ARG A 430 8.88 18.29 13.52
N GLN A 431 8.29 17.10 13.68
CA GLN A 431 6.91 16.86 13.30
C GLN A 431 5.92 17.55 14.25
N TYR A 432 6.17 17.54 15.56
CA TYR A 432 5.29 18.21 16.53
C TYR A 432 5.24 19.72 16.30
N VAL A 433 6.40 20.35 16.07
CA VAL A 433 6.49 21.80 15.79
C VAL A 433 5.75 22.14 14.49
N TRP A 434 5.93 21.33 13.44
CA TRP A 434 5.20 21.49 12.20
C TRP A 434 3.69 21.36 12.40
N LEU A 435 3.23 20.31 13.09
CA LEU A 435 1.82 20.04 13.36
C LEU A 435 1.17 21.18 14.17
N GLN A 436 1.86 21.68 15.18
CA GLN A 436 1.39 22.81 15.97
C GLN A 436 1.22 24.07 15.12
N GLU A 437 2.17 24.37 14.23
CA GLU A 437 2.11 25.54 13.36
C GLU A 437 1.02 25.40 12.30
N ASP A 438 0.86 24.21 11.71
CA ASP A 438 -0.21 23.90 10.75
C ASP A 438 -1.59 24.09 11.40
N LEU A 439 -1.83 23.46 12.56
CA LEU A 439 -3.08 23.59 13.33
C LEU A 439 -3.40 25.04 13.71
N ARG A 440 -2.38 25.82 14.08
CA ARG A 440 -2.52 27.22 14.45
C ARG A 440 -2.99 28.10 13.28
N ASN A 441 -2.58 27.75 12.06
CA ASN A 441 -2.84 28.54 10.86
C ASN A 441 -4.16 28.20 10.16
N ILE A 442 -4.96 27.27 10.70
CA ILE A 442 -6.26 26.88 10.13
C ILE A 442 -7.28 28.02 10.28
N ASP A 443 -7.77 28.51 9.14
CA ASP A 443 -8.92 29.43 9.08
C ASP A 443 -10.24 28.64 9.11
N ARG A 444 -10.77 28.41 10.31
CA ARG A 444 -12.02 27.68 10.52
C ARG A 444 -13.27 28.37 9.95
N SER A 445 -13.18 29.65 9.56
CA SER A 445 -14.29 30.30 8.84
C SER A 445 -14.42 29.78 7.40
N ARG A 446 -13.33 29.20 6.86
CA ARG A 446 -13.27 28.60 5.53
C ARG A 446 -13.29 27.09 5.56
N THR A 447 -12.52 26.49 6.46
CA THR A 447 -12.44 25.05 6.68
C THR A 447 -12.89 24.72 8.10
N PRO A 448 -14.20 24.71 8.37
CA PRO A 448 -14.71 24.47 9.72
C PRO A 448 -14.26 23.13 10.27
N TRP A 449 -14.14 22.10 9.43
CA TRP A 449 -13.75 20.74 9.81
C TRP A 449 -12.25 20.53 9.72
N VAL A 450 -11.67 19.86 10.72
CA VAL A 450 -10.27 19.43 10.75
C VAL A 450 -10.22 17.93 10.97
N ILE A 451 -9.66 17.23 9.99
CA ILE A 451 -9.55 15.77 9.98
C ILE A 451 -8.06 15.40 9.99
N LEU A 452 -7.67 14.57 10.95
CA LEU A 452 -6.32 14.02 11.05
C LEU A 452 -6.30 12.55 10.57
N GLY A 453 -5.26 12.17 9.85
CA GLY A 453 -4.90 10.79 9.55
C GLY A 453 -3.53 10.48 10.16
N GLY A 454 -3.42 9.31 10.77
CA GLY A 454 -2.16 8.70 11.19
C GLY A 454 -2.31 7.20 11.13
N HIS A 455 -1.21 6.45 11.19
CA HIS A 455 -1.28 4.99 11.04
C HIS A 455 -1.60 4.31 12.39
N ARG A 456 -0.67 4.31 13.35
CA ARG A 456 -0.89 3.70 14.69
C ARG A 456 -1.89 4.50 15.53
N PRO A 457 -2.91 3.88 16.14
CA PRO A 457 -3.99 4.61 16.80
C PRO A 457 -3.61 5.19 18.17
N MET A 458 -4.11 6.39 18.46
CA MET A 458 -4.05 6.99 19.80
C MET A 458 -5.06 6.36 20.79
N TYR A 459 -6.20 5.89 20.29
CA TYR A 459 -7.24 5.23 21.07
C TYR A 459 -7.61 3.88 20.43
N THR A 460 -7.42 2.82 21.19
CA THR A 460 -7.80 1.44 20.84
C THR A 460 -8.15 0.69 22.12
N SER A 461 -9.17 -0.16 22.09
CA SER A 461 -9.52 -1.06 23.19
C SER A 461 -9.13 -2.50 22.91
N GLU A 462 -8.47 -2.76 21.78
CA GLU A 462 -7.99 -4.07 21.40
C GLU A 462 -6.89 -4.54 22.36
N ILE A 463 -6.97 -5.79 22.82
CA ILE A 463 -6.03 -6.35 23.81
C ILE A 463 -4.76 -6.81 23.10
N ASP A 464 -3.88 -5.84 22.86
CA ASP A 464 -2.51 -6.02 22.40
C ASP A 464 -1.58 -5.21 23.31
N PRO A 465 -0.91 -5.85 24.29
CA PRO A 465 -0.15 -5.13 25.31
C PRO A 465 0.95 -4.20 24.76
N GLU A 466 1.60 -4.60 23.67
CA GLU A 466 2.71 -3.84 23.07
C GLU A 466 2.18 -2.58 22.38
N ASN A 467 1.23 -2.76 21.46
CA ASN A 467 0.64 -1.65 20.72
C ASN A 467 -0.25 -0.74 21.61
N PHE A 468 -0.78 -1.26 22.72
CA PHE A 468 -1.51 -0.45 23.70
C PHE A 468 -0.61 0.58 24.42
N VAL A 469 0.67 0.28 24.65
CA VAL A 469 1.61 1.26 25.24
C VAL A 469 1.86 2.42 24.28
N VAL A 470 1.95 2.16 22.97
CA VAL A 470 2.08 3.20 21.94
C VAL A 470 0.86 4.13 21.95
N ALA A 471 -0.35 3.58 22.02
CA ALA A 471 -1.58 4.37 22.13
C ALA A 471 -1.57 5.31 23.35
N LEU A 472 -1.17 4.80 24.52
CA LEU A 472 -1.03 5.61 25.74
C LEU A 472 0.06 6.69 25.61
N ALA A 473 1.17 6.37 24.95
CA ALA A 473 2.22 7.35 24.69
C ALA A 473 1.70 8.48 23.79
N PHE A 474 0.96 8.17 22.72
CA PHE A 474 0.36 9.19 21.86
C PHE A 474 -0.65 10.08 22.59
N GLN A 475 -1.47 9.51 23.47
CA GLN A 475 -2.36 10.28 24.35
C GLN A 475 -1.55 11.26 25.22
N PHE A 476 -0.40 10.83 25.72
CA PHE A 476 0.47 11.68 26.54
C PHE A 476 1.20 12.76 25.73
N LEU A 477 1.68 12.43 24.53
CA LEU A 477 2.57 13.30 23.74
C LEU A 477 1.83 14.42 23.01
N PHE A 478 0.65 14.15 22.42
CA PHE A 478 0.01 15.13 21.53
C PHE A 478 -1.53 15.22 21.58
N GLU A 479 -2.23 14.47 22.44
CA GLU A 479 -3.69 14.63 22.62
C GLU A 479 -4.06 16.06 23.00
N ASP A 480 -3.32 16.67 23.94
CA ASP A 480 -3.60 18.03 24.42
C ASP A 480 -3.45 19.07 23.30
N LEU A 481 -2.52 18.85 22.37
CA LEU A 481 -2.33 19.72 21.20
C LEU A 481 -3.54 19.64 20.27
N LEU A 482 -3.97 18.41 19.93
CA LEU A 482 -5.11 18.20 19.04
C LEU A 482 -6.42 18.72 19.65
N TYR A 483 -6.62 18.48 20.95
CA TYR A 483 -7.77 18.98 21.69
C TYR A 483 -7.77 20.52 21.78
N HIS A 484 -6.62 21.14 22.08
CA HIS A 484 -6.48 22.60 22.15
C HIS A 484 -6.91 23.27 20.85
N TYR A 485 -6.48 22.71 19.71
CA TYR A 485 -6.83 23.22 18.39
C TYR A 485 -8.16 22.68 17.84
N ARG A 486 -8.90 21.86 18.60
CA ARG A 486 -10.23 21.31 18.26
C ARG A 486 -10.24 20.44 17.00
N VAL A 487 -9.31 19.50 16.86
CA VAL A 487 -9.41 18.47 15.82
C VAL A 487 -10.73 17.71 15.99
N ASP A 488 -11.46 17.45 14.91
CA ASP A 488 -12.83 16.94 15.00
C ASP A 488 -12.88 15.42 14.91
N LEU A 489 -12.07 14.88 14.00
CA LEU A 489 -12.05 13.47 13.65
C LEU A 489 -10.62 13.03 13.35
N ALA A 490 -10.23 11.89 13.90
CA ALA A 490 -8.94 11.28 13.64
C ALA A 490 -9.14 9.84 13.13
N PHE A 491 -8.61 9.56 11.94
CA PHE A 491 -8.60 8.23 11.35
C PHE A 491 -7.26 7.55 11.59
N TRP A 492 -7.33 6.27 11.93
CA TRP A 492 -6.22 5.40 12.26
C TRP A 492 -6.35 4.05 11.54
N ALA A 493 -5.29 3.27 11.60
CA ALA A 493 -5.08 2.02 10.89
C ALA A 493 -4.31 1.05 11.84
N HIS A 494 -3.37 0.25 11.33
CA HIS A 494 -2.42 -0.60 12.06
C HIS A 494 -3.03 -1.84 12.70
N TYR A 495 -4.10 -1.66 13.46
CA TYR A 495 -4.91 -2.79 13.89
C TYR A 495 -5.78 -3.22 12.72
N HIS A 496 -5.72 -4.50 12.36
CA HIS A 496 -6.46 -5.07 11.24
C HIS A 496 -7.91 -5.35 11.62
N SER A 497 -8.56 -4.32 12.16
CA SER A 497 -9.88 -4.34 12.76
C SER A 497 -10.55 -2.96 12.63
N TYR A 498 -11.80 -2.88 13.05
CA TYR A 498 -12.55 -1.63 13.09
C TYR A 498 -12.89 -1.27 14.53
N GLU A 499 -12.68 -0.02 14.91
CA GLU A 499 -13.14 0.54 16.17
C GLU A 499 -13.52 2.01 16.04
N ARG A 500 -14.62 2.42 16.67
CA ARG A 500 -15.04 3.82 16.75
C ARG A 500 -15.28 4.26 18.19
N THR A 501 -14.77 5.44 18.53
CA THR A 501 -14.98 6.07 19.84
C THR A 501 -16.19 7.02 19.86
N CYS A 502 -16.62 7.45 21.04
CA CYS A 502 -17.27 8.76 21.19
C CYS A 502 -16.26 9.88 20.97
N ALA A 503 -16.71 11.14 20.91
CA ALA A 503 -15.82 12.27 21.10
C ALA A 503 -15.12 12.12 22.47
N VAL A 504 -13.81 11.90 22.48
CA VAL A 504 -13.04 11.53 23.67
C VAL A 504 -11.94 12.54 23.94
N TYR A 505 -11.70 12.79 25.22
CA TYR A 505 -10.54 13.52 25.72
C TYR A 505 -10.20 12.98 27.10
N LYS A 506 -8.92 12.66 27.35
CA LYS A 506 -8.44 12.09 28.62
C LYS A 506 -9.28 10.89 29.07
N ASN A 507 -9.52 9.96 28.16
CA ASN A 507 -10.29 8.72 28.40
C ASN A 507 -11.75 8.93 28.84
N ALA A 508 -12.32 10.13 28.64
CA ALA A 508 -13.71 10.44 28.95
C ALA A 508 -14.46 10.95 27.71
N CYS A 509 -15.68 10.46 27.49
CA CYS A 509 -16.54 11.02 26.46
C CYS A 509 -16.84 12.49 26.79
N THR A 510 -16.42 13.39 25.91
CA THR A 510 -16.44 14.84 26.09
C THR A 510 -17.00 15.48 24.83
N LYS A 511 -17.94 16.42 24.96
CA LYS A 511 -18.63 17.05 23.82
C LYS A 511 -17.64 17.67 22.80
N ASP A 512 -16.58 18.31 23.30
CA ASP A 512 -15.55 18.96 22.49
C ASP A 512 -14.34 18.04 22.22
N GLY A 513 -14.45 16.75 22.55
CA GLY A 513 -13.39 15.77 22.29
C GLY A 513 -13.30 15.37 20.82
N ILE A 514 -12.29 14.56 20.50
CA ILE A 514 -12.01 14.10 19.15
C ILE A 514 -12.72 12.75 18.96
N VAL A 515 -13.38 12.52 17.83
CA VAL A 515 -13.81 11.17 17.46
C VAL A 515 -12.63 10.43 16.84
N HIS A 516 -12.28 9.26 17.35
CA HIS A 516 -11.24 8.40 16.78
C HIS A 516 -11.89 7.19 16.10
N ILE A 517 -11.41 6.87 14.90
CA ILE A 517 -11.84 5.70 14.13
C ILE A 517 -10.61 4.92 13.68
N VAL A 518 -10.46 3.70 14.16
CA VAL A 518 -9.52 2.69 13.64
C VAL A 518 -10.21 1.98 12.48
N ILE A 519 -9.58 1.99 11.31
CA ILE A 519 -10.11 1.43 10.07
C ILE A 519 -9.04 0.75 9.23
N GLY A 520 -8.25 -0.12 9.88
CA GLY A 520 -7.23 -0.95 9.23
C GLY A 520 -7.81 -2.16 8.52
N THR A 521 -8.86 -1.94 7.73
CA THR A 521 -9.77 -3.00 7.27
C THR A 521 -9.65 -3.30 5.79
N ALA A 522 -8.69 -2.70 5.09
CA ALA A 522 -8.69 -2.73 3.64
C ALA A 522 -8.31 -4.08 3.05
N GLY A 523 -7.48 -4.90 3.69
CA GLY A 523 -7.20 -6.23 3.16
C GLY A 523 -6.14 -7.10 3.80
N LYS A 524 -5.31 -6.58 4.71
CA LYS A 524 -4.34 -7.38 5.47
C LYS A 524 -5.02 -8.34 6.45
N GLU A 525 -4.36 -9.43 6.87
CA GLU A 525 -4.99 -10.44 7.73
C GLU A 525 -5.59 -9.86 9.00
N ALA A 526 -6.90 -10.06 9.17
CA ALA A 526 -7.65 -9.57 10.33
C ALA A 526 -7.02 -9.98 11.66
N ASP A 527 -7.08 -9.07 12.62
CA ASP A 527 -6.70 -9.32 14.00
C ASP A 527 -7.79 -10.11 14.74
N TRP A 528 -7.38 -10.91 15.73
CA TRP A 528 -8.27 -11.77 16.52
C TRP A 528 -8.26 -11.56 18.05
N PRO A 529 -7.49 -10.63 18.65
CA PRO A 529 -7.55 -10.47 20.10
C PRO A 529 -8.91 -9.86 20.53
N PRO A 530 -9.34 -10.15 21.77
CA PRO A 530 -10.53 -9.54 22.34
C PRO A 530 -10.33 -8.04 22.60
N TYR A 531 -11.43 -7.35 22.94
CA TYR A 531 -11.39 -5.93 23.30
C TYR A 531 -11.76 -5.71 24.77
N LEU A 532 -11.09 -4.77 25.43
CA LEU A 532 -11.53 -4.19 26.70
C LEU A 532 -12.81 -3.37 26.48
N PRO A 533 -13.74 -3.25 27.44
CA PRO A 533 -14.98 -2.48 27.26
C PRO A 533 -14.95 -1.06 27.89
N PRO A 534 -14.05 -0.12 27.52
CA PRO A 534 -14.12 1.22 28.07
C PRO A 534 -15.34 1.98 27.54
N ASN A 535 -15.90 2.87 28.36
CA ASN A 535 -17.10 3.64 28.04
C ASN A 535 -16.97 4.48 26.76
N TRP A 536 -15.75 4.87 26.38
CA TRP A 536 -15.50 5.68 25.20
C TRP A 536 -15.55 4.91 23.88
N SER A 537 -15.40 3.59 23.90
CA SER A 537 -15.45 2.75 22.70
C SER A 537 -16.89 2.35 22.40
N LYS A 538 -17.39 2.72 21.21
CA LYS A 538 -18.82 2.66 20.87
C LYS A 538 -19.18 1.58 19.89
N PHE A 539 -18.26 1.21 18.99
CA PHE A 539 -18.46 0.11 18.06
C PHE A 539 -17.11 -0.54 17.76
N ARG A 540 -17.11 -1.87 17.59
CA ARG A 540 -15.91 -2.66 17.25
C ARG A 540 -16.26 -3.79 16.32
N ARG A 541 -15.30 -4.20 15.48
CA ARG A 541 -15.40 -5.40 14.66
C ARG A 541 -14.00 -5.92 14.32
N HIS A 542 -13.71 -7.14 14.74
CA HIS A 542 -12.50 -7.89 14.39
C HIS A 542 -12.80 -9.12 13.53
N VAL A 543 -13.98 -9.73 13.71
CA VAL A 543 -14.40 -10.87 12.89
C VAL A 543 -14.86 -10.38 11.51
N ASP A 544 -14.16 -10.86 10.48
CA ASP A 544 -14.40 -10.50 9.08
C ASP A 544 -14.58 -8.97 8.91
N PRO A 545 -13.54 -8.19 9.23
CA PRO A 545 -13.63 -6.74 9.30
C PRO A 545 -13.42 -6.12 7.92
N TYR A 546 -13.32 -6.90 6.84
CA TYR A 546 -12.86 -6.35 5.56
C TYR A 546 -13.86 -5.35 4.97
N GLY A 547 -13.40 -4.13 4.73
CA GLY A 547 -14.25 -3.00 4.40
C GLY A 547 -13.47 -1.70 4.28
N TYR A 548 -14.21 -0.58 4.29
CA TYR A 548 -13.65 0.76 4.25
C TYR A 548 -14.65 1.79 4.76
N GLY A 549 -14.16 2.99 5.03
CA GLY A 549 -14.94 4.11 5.50
C GLY A 549 -15.43 4.96 4.33
N ARG A 550 -16.69 5.37 4.41
CA ARG A 550 -17.31 6.38 3.54
C ARG A 550 -17.58 7.61 4.36
N VAL A 551 -17.17 8.76 3.87
CA VAL A 551 -17.38 10.02 4.56
C VAL A 551 -18.11 10.99 3.66
N THR A 552 -19.21 11.56 4.16
CA THR A 552 -19.99 12.60 3.48
C THR A 552 -19.95 13.88 4.29
N LEU A 553 -19.37 14.93 3.72
CA LEU A 553 -19.44 16.30 4.24
C LEU A 553 -20.73 16.94 3.72
N ALA A 554 -21.78 16.90 4.54
CA ALA A 554 -23.10 17.36 4.13
C ALA A 554 -23.21 18.89 4.09
N ASN A 555 -22.69 19.56 5.12
CA ASN A 555 -22.60 21.03 5.22
C ASN A 555 -21.61 21.41 6.34
N ARG A 556 -21.42 22.73 6.57
CA ARG A 556 -20.50 23.27 7.59
C ARG A 556 -20.69 22.71 9.01
N SER A 557 -21.87 22.20 9.34
CA SER A 557 -22.23 21.74 10.68
C SER A 557 -22.50 20.24 10.77
N ALA A 558 -22.42 19.48 9.68
CA ALA A 558 -22.73 18.04 9.68
C ALA A 558 -21.79 17.23 8.77
N LEU A 559 -21.15 16.22 9.37
CA LEU A 559 -20.35 15.19 8.71
C LEU A 559 -20.94 13.82 9.05
N HIS A 560 -21.07 12.95 8.05
CA HIS A 560 -21.51 11.56 8.22
C HIS A 560 -20.39 10.59 7.88
N PHE A 561 -20.13 9.65 8.77
CA PHE A 561 -19.22 8.54 8.56
C PHE A 561 -20.02 7.23 8.51
N GLU A 562 -19.70 6.36 7.56
CA GLU A 562 -20.24 5.01 7.41
C GLU A 562 -19.11 4.01 7.27
N TYR A 563 -19.21 2.88 7.96
CA TYR A 563 -18.32 1.73 7.78
C TYR A 563 -19.03 0.66 6.95
N PHE A 564 -18.56 0.47 5.71
CA PHE A 564 -19.07 -0.51 4.76
C PHE A 564 -18.26 -1.81 4.84
N VAL A 565 -18.94 -2.94 5.00
CA VAL A 565 -18.31 -4.27 5.06
C VAL A 565 -18.55 -5.02 3.75
N ASN A 566 -17.47 -5.54 3.18
CA ASN A 566 -17.44 -6.16 1.85
C ASN A 566 -18.29 -7.43 1.76
N SER A 567 -18.20 -8.31 2.75
CA SER A 567 -18.86 -9.61 2.78
C SER A 567 -20.37 -9.51 3.01
N GLU A 568 -20.81 -8.44 3.67
CA GLU A 568 -22.22 -8.18 3.96
C GLU A 568 -22.87 -7.20 2.98
N GLU A 569 -22.06 -6.57 2.11
CA GLU A 569 -22.46 -5.59 1.11
C GLU A 569 -23.33 -4.44 1.67
N ARG A 570 -23.07 -4.05 2.94
CA ARG A 570 -23.87 -3.05 3.66
C ARG A 570 -23.03 -2.25 4.65
N VAL A 571 -23.60 -1.12 5.05
CA VAL A 571 -23.11 -0.34 6.19
C VAL A 571 -23.46 -1.08 7.49
N VAL A 572 -22.46 -1.29 8.35
CA VAL A 572 -22.62 -2.01 9.63
C VAL A 572 -22.50 -1.08 10.83
N ASP A 573 -21.88 0.07 10.66
CA ASP A 573 -21.78 1.13 11.65
C ASP A 573 -21.80 2.49 10.96
N GLU A 574 -22.41 3.48 11.60
CA GLU A 574 -22.48 4.85 11.10
C GLU A 574 -22.57 5.86 12.25
N VAL A 575 -22.10 7.08 11.99
CA VAL A 575 -22.23 8.18 12.95
C VAL A 575 -22.32 9.53 12.24
N TRP A 576 -23.19 10.40 12.75
CA TRP A 576 -23.21 11.82 12.41
C TRP A 576 -22.45 12.63 13.46
N LEU A 577 -21.51 13.45 13.00
CA LEU A 577 -20.81 14.44 13.79
C LEU A 577 -21.45 15.79 13.50
N TYR A 578 -21.81 16.51 14.56
CA TYR A 578 -22.45 17.82 14.48
C TYR A 578 -21.57 18.89 15.13
N LYS A 579 -21.57 20.08 14.54
CA LYS A 579 -21.02 21.29 15.15
C LYS A 579 -22.13 22.27 15.49
N ASP A 580 -22.04 22.88 16.65
CA ASP A 580 -22.87 24.04 16.97
C ASP A 580 -22.40 25.21 16.09
N ASN A 581 -23.37 25.89 15.45
CA ASN A 581 -23.12 27.01 14.52
C ASN A 581 -22.41 28.20 15.17
#